data_AF-A0A4Y2FHD9-F1
#
_entry.id   AF-A0A4Y2FHD9-F1
#
_cell.length_a   1.000
_cell.length_b   1.000
_cell.length_c   1.000
_cell.angle_alpha   90.00
_cell.angle_beta   90.00
_cell.angle_gamma   90.00
#
_symmetry.space_group_name_H-M   'P 1'
#
loop_
_entity.id
_entity.type
_entity.pdbx_description
1 polymer ?
#
loop_
_entity_poly.entity_id
_entity_poly.type
_entity_poly.pdbx_seq_one_letter_code
_entity_poly.pdbx_strand_id
1 'polypeptide(L)' 'MFACLFILHITGILEIGLSELYRRAVAGGRLNFLDPNLSGRYTVWNVLARGLCLSLGFFGTNQIQVQRFLSMSECKRSQS' A
#
# COMPACT_ATOMS: atom_id res chain seq x y z
N MET A 1 2.90 -8.37 12.27
CA MET A 1 3.42 -8.17 10.89
C MET A 1 4.24 -6.89 10.77
N PHE A 2 3.67 -5.71 11.01
CA PHE A 2 4.38 -4.44 10.84
C PHE A 2 5.63 -4.29 11.72
N ALA A 3 5.58 -4.68 12.99
CA ALA A 3 6.75 -4.67 13.87
C ALA A 3 7.93 -5.50 13.30
N CYS A 4 7.65 -6.67 12.74
CA CYS A 4 8.67 -7.52 12.11
C CYS A 4 9.27 -6.87 10.86
N LEU A 5 8.44 -6.21 10.03
CA LEU A 5 8.92 -5.45 8.88
C LEU A 5 9.85 -4.31 9.30
N PHE A 6 9.47 -3.54 10.33
CA PHE A 6 10.30 -2.45 10.83
C PHE A 6 11.64 -2.95 11.37
N ILE A 7 11.64 -4.01 12.18
CA ILE A 7 12.86 -4.60 12.73
C ILE A 7 13.78 -5.07 11.59
N LEU A 8 13.24 -5.79 10.60
CA LEU A 8 14.01 -6.26 9.45
C LEU A 8 14.69 -5.10 8.69
N HIS A 9 13.95 -4.01 8.45
CA HIS A 9 14.51 -2.83 7.80
C HIS A 9 15.57 -2.13 8.64
N ILE A 10 15.33 -1.96 9.95
CA ILE A 10 16.27 -1.32 10.87
C ILE A 10 17.58 -2.13 10.93
N THR A 11 17.50 -3.44 11.16
CA THR A 11 18.69 -4.31 11.21
C THR A 11 19.45 -4.29 9.88
N GLY A 12 18.75 -4.37 8.74
CA GLY A 12 19.40 -4.32 7.43
C GLY A 12 20.09 -2.98 7.12
N ILE A 13 19.55 -1.86 7.63
CA ILE A 13 20.19 -0.54 7.50
C ILE A 13 21.45 -0.46 8.37
N LEU A 14 21.42 -1.00 9.60
CA LEU A 14 22.55 -0.98 10.52
C LEU A 14 23.73 -1.84 10.04
N GLU A 15 23.47 -2.99 9.39
CA GLU A 15 24.52 -3.88 8.90
C GLU A 15 25.25 -3.37 7.65
N ILE A 16 24.51 -2.78 6.70
CA ILE A 16 25.05 -2.40 5.38
C ILE A 16 25.41 -0.91 5.31
N GLY A 17 24.74 -0.07 6.10
CA GLY A 17 24.78 1.39 5.98
C GLY A 17 23.85 1.93 4.89
N LEU A 18 23.27 3.11 5.11
CA LEU A 18 22.26 3.71 4.22
C LEU A 18 22.78 3.96 2.79
N SER A 19 24.03 4.40 2.63
CA SER A 19 24.61 4.75 1.33
C SER A 19 24.79 3.54 0.41
N GLU A 20 25.35 2.45 0.95
CA GLU A 20 25.56 1.22 0.20
C GLU A 20 24.23 0.50 -0.07
N LEU A 21 23.30 0.53 0.90
CA LEU A 21 21.94 0.02 0.70
C LEU A 21 21.23 0.77 -0.44
N TYR A 22 21.34 2.09 -0.48
CA TYR A 22 20.76 2.92 -1.54
C TYR A 22 21.40 2.59 -2.90
N ARG A 23 22.73 2.50 -2.97
CA ARG A 23 23.45 2.13 -4.19
C ARG A 23 23.01 0.77 -4.74
N ARG A 24 22.86 -0.23 -3.86
CA ARG A 24 22.34 -1.56 -4.22
C ARG A 24 20.89 -1.51 -4.69
N ALA A 25 20.06 -0.68 -4.07
CA ALA A 25 18.66 -0.51 -4.47
C ALA A 25 18.52 0.16 -5.86
N VAL A 26 19.36 1.16 -6.15
CA VAL A 26 19.45 1.79 -7.49
C VAL A 26 19.93 0.75 -8.52
N ALA A 27 21.05 0.07 -8.24
CA ALA A 27 21.63 -0.92 -9.15
C ALA A 27 20.68 -2.09 -9.45
N GLY A 28 19.87 -2.50 -8.47
CA GLY A 28 18.85 -3.52 -8.65
C GLY A 28 17.58 -3.04 -9.35
N GLY A 29 17.50 -1.77 -9.79
CA GLY A 29 16.32 -1.21 -10.46
C GLY A 29 15.08 -1.10 -9.56
N ARG A 30 15.25 -1.19 -8.24
CA ARG A 30 14.15 -1.28 -7.26
C ARG A 30 13.53 0.08 -6.93
N LEU A 31 14.15 1.17 -7.38
CA LEU A 31 13.75 2.55 -7.07
C LEU A 31 12.97 3.24 -8.21
N ASN A 32 12.64 2.51 -9.29
CA ASN A 32 11.86 3.04 -10.41
C ASN A 32 10.35 3.04 -10.10
N PHE A 33 9.94 3.85 -9.12
CA PHE A 33 8.56 3.86 -8.63
C PHE A 33 7.58 4.60 -9.57
N LEU A 34 8.05 5.64 -10.26
CA LEU A 34 7.23 6.53 -11.09
C LEU A 34 7.17 6.13 -12.56
N ASP A 35 7.65 4.94 -12.93
CA ASP A 35 7.54 4.44 -14.29
C ASP A 35 6.06 4.30 -14.70
N PRO A 36 5.59 4.99 -15.77
CA PRO A 36 4.20 4.91 -16.26
C PRO A 36 3.83 3.55 -16.85
N ASN A 37 4.78 2.62 -16.97
CA ASN A 37 4.52 1.30 -17.52
C ASN A 37 3.58 0.46 -16.64
N LEU A 38 2.43 0.07 -17.20
CA LEU A 38 1.44 -0.79 -16.56
C LEU A 38 1.79 -2.28 -16.62
N SER A 39 2.85 -2.69 -17.34
CA SER A 39 3.32 -4.08 -17.34
C SER A 39 4.25 -4.41 -16.17
N GLY A 40 4.77 -3.40 -15.45
CA GLY A 40 5.65 -3.61 -14.30
C GLY A 40 4.91 -4.12 -13.06
N ARG A 41 5.44 -5.17 -12.42
CA ARG A 41 4.78 -5.84 -11.27
C ARG A 41 4.50 -4.91 -10.07
N TYR A 42 5.34 -3.89 -9.86
CA TYR A 42 5.31 -2.97 -8.71
C TYR A 42 5.54 -1.51 -9.12
N THR A 43 4.75 -0.98 -10.06
CA THR A 43 4.71 0.46 -10.33
C THR A 43 3.68 1.15 -9.45
N VAL A 44 3.86 2.45 -9.18
CA VAL A 44 2.87 3.25 -8.42
C VAL A 44 1.47 3.11 -9.03
N TRP A 45 1.37 3.10 -10.36
CA TRP A 45 0.11 2.96 -11.07
C TRP A 45 -0.56 1.61 -10.83
N ASN A 46 0.18 0.51 -10.92
CA ASN A 46 -0.38 -0.83 -10.67
C ASN A 46 -0.75 -1.03 -9.21
N VAL A 47 0.03 -0.50 -8.27
CA VAL A 47 -0.27 -0.56 -6.84
C VAL A 47 -1.53 0.25 -6.52
N LEU A 48 -1.65 1.46 -7.06
CA LEU A 48 -2.84 2.30 -6.90
C LEU A 48 -4.08 1.63 -7.51
N ALA A 49 -3.99 1.15 -8.74
CA ALA A 49 -5.11 0.47 -9.40
C ALA A 49 -5.59 -0.75 -8.61
N ARG A 50 -4.67 -1.63 -8.19
CA ARG A 50 -5.02 -2.81 -7.38
C ARG A 50 -5.54 -2.43 -6.01
N GLY A 51 -4.95 -1.43 -5.36
CA GLY A 51 -5.38 -0.94 -4.05
C GLY A 51 -6.80 -0.34 -4.10
N LEU A 52 -7.11 0.39 -5.17
CA LEU A 52 -8.45 0.93 -5.42
C LEU A 52 -9.46 -0.19 -5.66
N CYS A 53 -9.17 -1.15 -6.54
CA CYS A 53 -10.06 -2.30 -6.76
C CYS A 53 -10.30 -3.10 -5.48
N LEU A 54 -9.25 -3.35 -4.68
CA LEU A 54 -9.38 -4.06 -3.42
C LEU A 54 -10.21 -3.26 -2.40
N SER A 55 -9.98 -1.95 -2.30
CA SER A 55 -10.74 -1.07 -1.40
C SER A 55 -12.21 -1.02 -1.81
N LEU A 56 -12.50 -0.87 -3.10
CA LEU A 56 -13.86 -0.88 -3.63
C LEU A 56 -14.56 -2.21 -3.34
N GLY A 57 -13.89 -3.35 -3.55
CA GLY A 57 -14.42 -4.65 -3.17
C GLY A 57 -14.68 -4.72 -1.67
N PHE A 58 -13.72 -4.33 -0.84
CA PHE A 58 -13.88 -4.37 0.61
C PHE A 58 -15.03 -3.51 1.13
N PHE A 59 -15.22 -2.28 0.63
CA PHE A 59 -16.30 -1.41 1.09
C PHE A 59 -17.65 -1.72 0.41
N GLY A 60 -17.63 -2.20 -0.83
CA GLY A 60 -18.83 -2.46 -1.62
C GLY A 60 -19.42 -3.87 -1.44
N THR A 61 -18.59 -4.87 -1.15
CA THR A 61 -19.04 -6.28 -1.06
C THR A 61 -18.95 -6.86 0.35
N ASN A 62 -18.29 -6.18 1.29
CA ASN A 62 -18.28 -6.64 2.68
C ASN A 62 -19.61 -6.31 3.36
N GLN A 63 -20.36 -7.36 3.67
CA GLN A 63 -21.67 -7.27 4.31
C GLN A 63 -21.67 -6.40 5.58
N ILE A 64 -20.61 -6.47 6.40
CA ILE A 64 -20.52 -5.69 7.64
C ILE A 64 -20.43 -4.19 7.34
N GLN A 65 -19.70 -3.82 6.28
CA GLN A 65 -19.53 -2.42 5.88
C GLN A 65 -20.79 -1.86 5.23
N VAL A 66 -21.43 -2.66 4.35
CA VAL A 66 -22.71 -2.30 3.73
C VAL A 66 -23.79 -2.10 4.81
N GLN A 67 -23.87 -2.99 5.78
CA GLN A 67 -24.84 -2.90 6.86
C GLN A 67 -24.58 -1.70 7.78
N ARG A 68 -23.31 -1.38 8.04
CA ARG A 68 -22.94 -0.17 8.79
C ARG A 68 -23.44 1.09 8.09
N PHE A 69 -23.27 1.20 6.77
CA PHE A 69 -23.80 2.34 6.01
C PHE A 69 -25.33 2.42 6.05
N LEU A 70 -26.03 1.29 5.93
CA LEU A 70 -27.50 1.24 5.93
C LEU A 70 -28.15 1.40 7.32
N SER A 71 -27.41 1.12 8.40
CA SER A 71 -27.91 1.25 9.79
C SER A 71 -28.02 2.70 10.29
N MET A 72 -27.52 3.68 9.52
CA MET A 72 -27.53 5.09 9.91
C MET A 72 -28.83 5.75 9.43
N SER A 73 -29.62 6.30 10.35
CA SER A 73 -30.95 6.85 10.02
C SER A 73 -30.91 8.14 9.21
N GLU A 74 -29.79 8.89 9.24
CA GLU A 74 -29.62 10.12 8.50
C GLU A 74 -28.28 10.17 7.78
N CYS A 75 -28.27 10.56 6.50
CA CYS A 75 -27.06 10.70 5.68
C CYS A 75 -26.01 11.62 6.33
N LYS A 76 -26.45 12.65 7.06
CA LYS A 76 -25.57 13.58 7.79
C LYS A 76 -24.71 12.89 8.85
N ARG A 77 -25.21 11.81 9.46
CA ARG A 77 -24.51 11.08 10.52
C ARG A 77 -23.54 10.02 9.98
N SER A 78 -23.64 9.68 8.70
CA SER A 78 -22.69 8.81 7.99
C SER A 78 -21.48 9.56 7.43
N GLN A 79 -21.52 10.89 7.37
CA GLN A 79 -20.45 11.74 6.81
C GLN A 79 -19.53 12.37 7.86
N SER A 80 -19.88 12.26 9.15
CA SER A 80 -19.05 12.69 10.29
C SER A 80 -18.17 11.55 10.80
#